data_AF-A0A0U5K632-F1
#
_entry.id   AF-A0A0U5K632-F1
#
_cell.length_a   1.000
_cell.length_b   1.000
_cell.length_c   1.000
_cell.angle_alpha   90.00
_cell.angle_beta   90.00
_cell.angle_gamma   90.00
#
_symmetry.space_group_name_H-M   'P 1'
#
loop_
_entity.id
_entity.type
_entity.pdbx_description
1 polymer ?
#
loop_
_entity_poly.entity_id
_entity_poly.type
_entity_poly.pdbx_seq_one_letter_code
_entity_poly.pdbx_strand_id
1 'polypeptide(L)'
;MFARNQYGFSVKQLPMKGKRHPNGYVEHRGKAGQLGRSIYQRYRDFPHYQHEFGHFEADTVQGKAHRGAVMTLVERQSKVMIVLNIHHKTDEAVNCQLDQWLAKLPRHFVKSITFDNGKEFAGWREIANKYDLHTYFAEVGAPNQRGLNENNNGLLRRDGLSKKLDFRDLPDELVTQLMHRRNNIPRKSLNYRTPLEVFLSHVTEEQLSPFF
;
A
#
# COMPACT_ATOMS: atom_id res chain seq x y z
N MET A 1 -31.95 -13.35 -23.49
CA MET A 1 -31.58 -12.24 -22.58
C MET A 1 -31.74 -12.74 -21.14
N PHE A 2 -30.70 -12.66 -20.32
CA PHE A 2 -30.80 -13.05 -18.90
C PHE A 2 -31.64 -12.04 -18.12
N ALA A 3 -32.53 -12.51 -17.25
CA ALA A 3 -33.38 -11.64 -16.44
C ALA A 3 -32.56 -11.02 -15.29
N ARG A 4 -32.83 -9.75 -14.98
CA ARG A 4 -32.24 -9.07 -13.82
C ARG A 4 -32.63 -9.85 -12.56
N ASN A 5 -31.66 -10.16 -11.69
CA ASN A 5 -31.77 -11.00 -10.46
C ASN A 5 -31.79 -12.53 -10.63
N GLN A 6 -31.59 -13.07 -11.84
CA GLN A 6 -31.60 -14.52 -12.08
C GLN A 6 -30.54 -15.32 -11.28
N TYR A 7 -29.45 -14.68 -10.85
CA TYR A 7 -28.34 -15.32 -10.13
C TYR A 7 -28.16 -14.81 -8.69
N GLY A 8 -29.16 -14.13 -8.12
CA GLY A 8 -29.08 -13.65 -6.73
C GLY A 8 -28.01 -12.57 -6.46
N PHE A 9 -27.44 -11.95 -7.49
CA PHE A 9 -26.48 -10.86 -7.33
C PHE A 9 -27.15 -9.63 -6.69
N SER A 10 -26.80 -9.36 -5.45
CA SER A 10 -27.19 -8.11 -4.79
C SER A 10 -26.27 -6.98 -5.27
N VAL A 11 -26.83 -5.81 -5.56
CA VAL A 11 -26.03 -4.57 -5.75
C VAL A 11 -25.15 -4.28 -4.52
N LYS A 12 -25.54 -4.79 -3.34
CA LYS A 12 -24.73 -4.78 -2.11
C LYS A 12 -23.49 -5.69 -2.18
N GLN A 13 -23.28 -6.46 -3.23
CA GLN A 13 -22.11 -7.32 -3.40
C GLN A 13 -21.14 -6.77 -4.46
N LEU A 14 -21.53 -5.73 -5.20
CA LEU A 14 -20.66 -5.14 -6.22
C LEU A 14 -19.48 -4.38 -5.58
N PRO A 15 -18.27 -4.46 -6.16
CA PRO A 15 -17.07 -3.88 -5.58
C PRO A 15 -17.05 -2.34 -5.64
N MET A 16 -17.65 -1.75 -6.67
CA MET A 16 -17.81 -0.30 -6.79
C MET A 16 -19.18 0.12 -6.31
N LYS A 17 -19.22 0.85 -5.19
CA LYS A 17 -20.43 1.46 -4.63
C LYS A 17 -20.15 2.91 -4.28
N GLY A 18 -21.08 3.81 -4.58
CA GLY A 18 -21.06 5.18 -4.07
C GLY A 18 -20.94 6.26 -5.15
N LYS A 19 -20.86 7.52 -4.68
CA LYS A 19 -20.72 8.71 -5.51
C LYS A 19 -19.27 8.82 -5.97
N ARG A 20 -19.06 8.79 -7.28
CA ARG A 20 -17.79 9.17 -7.90
C ARG A 20 -17.71 10.69 -7.89
N HIS A 21 -16.51 11.24 -7.69
CA HIS A 21 -16.32 12.67 -7.95
C HIS A 21 -16.68 12.94 -9.42
N PRO A 22 -17.41 14.03 -9.71
CA PRO A 22 -17.72 14.39 -11.09
C PRO A 22 -16.42 14.57 -11.87
N ASN A 23 -16.46 14.27 -13.16
CA ASN A 23 -15.32 14.51 -14.05
C ASN A 23 -14.92 15.99 -13.96
N GLY A 24 -13.64 16.26 -13.70
CA GLY A 24 -13.13 17.63 -13.48
C GLY A 24 -13.13 18.10 -12.03
N TYR A 25 -13.44 17.25 -11.05
CA TYR A 25 -13.26 17.57 -9.64
C TYR A 25 -11.79 17.90 -9.31
N VAL A 26 -11.57 19.03 -8.64
CA VAL A 26 -10.27 19.48 -8.16
C VAL A 26 -10.23 19.38 -6.63
N GLU A 27 -9.24 18.68 -6.08
CA GLU A 27 -9.06 18.51 -4.63
C GLU A 27 -8.43 19.78 -4.01
N HIS A 28 -9.13 20.39 -3.04
CA HIS A 28 -8.71 21.66 -2.40
C HIS A 28 -8.21 21.50 -0.96
N ARG A 29 -8.12 20.28 -0.43
CA ARG A 29 -7.62 20.04 0.94
C ARG A 29 -6.16 20.44 1.08
N GLY A 30 -5.79 20.89 2.29
CA GLY A 30 -4.50 21.49 2.61
C GLY A 30 -3.32 20.74 2.00
N LYS A 31 -2.60 21.42 1.11
CA LYS A 31 -1.42 20.88 0.46
C LYS A 31 -0.25 20.98 1.43
N ALA A 32 0.33 19.87 1.84
CA ALA A 32 1.74 19.94 2.19
C ALA A 32 2.47 20.40 0.92
N GLY A 33 3.47 21.28 1.05
CA GLY A 33 4.39 21.54 -0.06
C GLY A 33 4.99 20.21 -0.55
N GLN A 34 5.64 20.23 -1.71
CA GLN A 34 6.26 19.01 -2.24
C GLN A 34 7.26 18.44 -1.22
N LEU A 35 6.92 17.30 -0.60
CA LEU A 35 7.67 16.74 0.52
C LEU A 35 9.04 16.19 0.08
N GLY A 36 9.15 15.78 -1.19
CA GLY A 36 10.38 15.21 -1.75
C GLY A 36 10.37 15.10 -3.28
N ARG A 37 11.15 14.16 -3.83
CA ARG A 37 11.28 13.97 -5.28
C ARG A 37 9.93 13.67 -5.92
N SER A 38 9.64 14.32 -7.05
CA SER A 38 8.42 14.03 -7.81
C SER A 38 8.46 12.62 -8.38
N ILE A 39 7.30 11.97 -8.43
CA ILE A 39 7.10 10.66 -9.06
C ILE A 39 7.60 10.57 -10.50
N TYR A 40 7.70 11.69 -11.23
CA TYR A 40 8.21 11.69 -12.60
C TYR A 40 9.71 11.43 -12.69
N GLN A 41 10.48 11.75 -11.65
CA GLN A 41 11.92 11.47 -11.61
C GLN A 41 12.20 9.97 -11.49
N ARG A 42 11.26 9.21 -10.92
CA ARG A 42 11.38 7.76 -10.69
C ARG A 42 11.73 6.97 -11.94
N TYR A 43 11.16 7.30 -13.10
CA TYR A 43 11.45 6.58 -14.34
C TYR A 43 12.81 6.94 -14.94
N ARG A 44 13.42 8.04 -14.50
CA ARG A 44 14.80 8.40 -14.87
C ARG A 44 15.78 7.64 -13.99
N ASP A 45 15.53 7.63 -12.69
CA ASP A 45 16.36 6.95 -11.69
C ASP A 45 16.24 5.41 -11.83
N PHE A 46 15.06 4.92 -12.24
CA PHE A 46 14.73 3.51 -12.44
C PHE A 46 14.10 3.27 -13.84
N PRO A 47 14.92 3.14 -14.89
CA PRO A 47 14.41 2.93 -16.26
C PRO A 47 13.60 1.64 -16.43
N HIS A 48 13.89 0.62 -15.61
CA HIS A 48 13.20 -0.67 -15.64
C HIS A 48 12.05 -0.77 -14.63
N TYR A 49 11.61 0.35 -14.05
CA TYR A 49 10.60 0.43 -13.00
C TYR A 49 9.36 -0.43 -13.26
N GLN A 50 8.93 -0.54 -14.53
CA GLN A 50 7.74 -1.31 -14.89
C GLN A 50 7.90 -2.83 -14.72
N HIS A 51 9.11 -3.36 -14.77
CA HIS A 51 9.39 -4.81 -14.80
C HIS A 51 10.39 -5.24 -13.74
N GLU A 52 10.89 -4.32 -12.92
CA GLU A 52 11.83 -4.63 -11.85
C GLU A 52 11.13 -4.72 -10.49
N PHE A 53 11.61 -5.65 -9.66
CA PHE A 53 11.18 -5.87 -8.29
C PHE A 53 11.82 -4.85 -7.33
N GLY A 54 11.16 -4.64 -6.18
CA GLY A 54 11.69 -3.85 -5.07
C GLY A 54 11.11 -2.44 -4.99
N HIS A 55 10.05 -2.16 -5.76
CA HIS A 55 9.37 -0.87 -5.76
C HIS A 55 8.03 -0.97 -5.07
N PHE A 56 7.88 -0.21 -3.99
CA PHE A 56 6.68 -0.19 -3.18
C PHE A 56 5.88 1.10 -3.39
N GLU A 57 4.56 0.99 -3.39
CA GLU A 57 3.66 2.12 -3.19
C GLU A 57 3.18 2.08 -1.75
N ALA A 58 3.21 3.22 -1.04
CA ALA A 58 2.75 3.36 0.33
C ALA A 58 1.51 4.28 0.44
N ASP A 59 0.62 3.97 1.38
CA ASP A 59 -0.57 4.77 1.70
C ASP A 59 -0.97 4.58 3.17
N THR A 60 -1.90 5.40 3.66
CA THR A 60 -2.53 5.19 4.98
C THR A 60 -4.03 4.94 4.89
N VAL A 61 -4.50 3.98 5.68
CA VAL A 61 -5.92 3.61 5.77
C VAL A 61 -6.42 3.93 7.17
N GLN A 62 -7.29 4.94 7.28
CA GLN A 62 -7.80 5.44 8.57
C GLN A 62 -9.03 4.68 9.09
N GLY A 63 -9.16 4.56 10.41
CA GLY A 63 -10.33 3.99 11.06
C GLY A 63 -11.54 4.92 11.10
N LYS A 64 -12.54 4.53 11.89
CA LYS A 64 -13.80 5.26 12.11
C LYS A 64 -13.51 6.68 12.57
N ALA A 65 -14.13 7.66 11.89
CA ALA A 65 -14.00 9.08 12.25
C ALA A 65 -12.53 9.52 12.42
N HIS A 66 -11.64 9.01 11.55
CA HIS A 66 -10.20 9.30 11.59
C HIS A 66 -9.47 8.80 12.85
N ARG A 67 -10.08 7.86 13.60
CA ARG A 67 -9.48 7.25 14.78
C ARG A 67 -8.60 6.07 14.39
N GLY A 68 -7.31 6.32 14.52
CA GLY A 68 -6.24 5.41 14.18
C GLY A 68 -6.10 5.10 12.70
N ALA A 69 -5.03 4.39 12.38
CA ALA A 69 -4.66 4.10 11.01
C ALA A 69 -3.80 2.83 10.92
N VAL A 70 -3.78 2.25 9.74
CA VAL A 70 -2.73 1.33 9.30
C VAL A 70 -1.98 1.95 8.13
N MET A 71 -0.70 1.65 7.99
CA MET A 71 0.06 1.94 6.79
C MET A 71 0.00 0.72 5.88
N THR A 72 -0.20 0.93 4.58
CA THR A 72 -0.15 -0.13 3.58
C THR A 72 1.03 0.10 2.66
N LEU A 73 1.79 -0.97 2.38
CA LEU A 73 2.81 -0.98 1.34
C LEU A 73 2.50 -2.08 0.35
N VAL A 74 2.62 -1.81 -0.94
CA VAL A 74 2.42 -2.82 -1.96
C VAL A 74 3.58 -2.85 -2.93
N GLU A 75 4.24 -4.00 -3.06
CA GLU A 75 5.30 -4.21 -4.04
C GLU A 75 4.68 -4.39 -5.43
N ARG A 76 5.22 -3.74 -6.45
CA ARG A 76 4.53 -3.61 -7.74
C ARG A 76 4.56 -4.86 -8.62
N GLN A 77 5.62 -5.66 -8.60
CA GLN A 77 5.74 -6.85 -9.44
C GLN A 77 4.94 -8.02 -8.86
N SER A 78 5.26 -8.39 -7.62
CA SER A 78 4.63 -9.46 -6.86
C SER A 78 3.22 -9.11 -6.39
N LYS A 79 2.90 -7.81 -6.24
CA LYS A 79 1.62 -7.34 -5.68
C LYS A 79 1.40 -7.78 -4.25
N VAL A 80 2.47 -8.18 -3.55
CA VAL A 80 2.41 -8.49 -2.13
C VAL A 80 2.00 -7.22 -1.39
N MET A 81 1.06 -7.37 -0.47
CA MET A 81 0.60 -6.29 0.37
C MET A 81 1.20 -6.50 1.76
N ILE A 82 1.79 -5.46 2.30
CA ILE A 82 2.23 -5.36 3.68
C ILE A 82 1.32 -4.36 4.38
N VAL A 83 0.85 -4.70 5.57
CA VAL A 83 0.02 -3.81 6.38
C VAL A 83 0.69 -3.67 7.74
N LEU A 84 1.08 -2.44 8.07
CA LEU A 84 1.72 -2.10 9.34
C LEU A 84 0.70 -1.39 10.22
N ASN A 85 0.54 -1.86 11.45
CA ASN A 85 -0.38 -1.27 12.40
C ASN A 85 0.27 -0.06 13.07
N ILE A 86 -0.10 1.14 12.61
CA ILE A 86 0.51 2.39 13.11
C ILE A 86 -0.28 2.99 14.28
N HIS A 87 -1.54 2.57 14.48
CA HIS A 87 -2.49 3.04 15.50
C HIS A 87 -2.82 4.54 15.50
N HIS A 88 -1.91 5.39 15.01
CA HIS A 88 -1.98 6.83 14.93
C HIS A 88 -1.44 7.28 13.58
N LYS A 89 -2.11 8.24 12.94
CA LYS A 89 -1.69 8.80 11.66
C LYS A 89 -0.77 9.99 11.90
N THR A 90 0.41 9.74 12.46
CA THR A 90 1.48 10.73 12.63
C THR A 90 2.75 10.25 11.94
N ASP A 91 3.67 11.17 11.65
CA ASP A 91 4.95 10.84 11.05
C ASP A 91 5.83 10.01 11.98
N GLU A 92 5.80 10.24 13.29
CA GLU A 92 6.56 9.42 14.23
C GLU A 92 6.07 7.96 14.23
N ALA A 93 4.75 7.75 14.27
CA ALA A 93 4.16 6.41 14.26
C ALA A 93 4.43 5.68 12.94
N VAL A 94 4.33 6.38 11.81
CA VAL A 94 4.65 5.85 10.48
C VAL A 94 6.12 5.47 10.38
N ASN A 95 7.04 6.36 10.75
CA ASN A 95 8.47 6.08 10.66
C ASN A 95 8.88 4.95 11.59
N CYS A 96 8.37 4.92 12.83
CA CYS A 96 8.68 3.85 13.78
C CYS A 96 8.32 2.46 13.22
N GLN A 97 7.10 2.30 12.70
CA GLN A 97 6.67 1.00 12.14
C GLN A 97 7.40 0.66 10.84
N LEU A 98 7.62 1.65 9.98
CA LEU A 98 8.35 1.45 8.72
C LEU A 98 9.80 1.03 8.97
N ASP A 99 10.47 1.66 9.95
CA ASP A 99 11.83 1.32 10.39
C ASP A 99 11.90 -0.12 10.90
N GLN A 100 10.99 -0.51 11.80
CA GLN A 100 10.94 -1.86 12.34
C GLN A 100 10.70 -2.92 11.26
N TRP A 101 9.92 -2.60 10.23
CA TRP A 101 9.69 -3.50 9.11
C TRP A 101 10.92 -3.58 8.18
N LEU A 102 11.48 -2.44 7.77
CA LEU A 102 12.67 -2.39 6.90
C LEU A 102 13.90 -3.01 7.57
N ALA A 103 14.07 -2.86 8.88
CA ALA A 103 15.16 -3.48 9.66
C ALA A 103 15.19 -5.00 9.55
N LYS A 104 14.04 -5.63 9.24
CA LYS A 104 13.96 -7.08 9.05
C LYS A 104 14.36 -7.48 7.65
N LEU A 105 14.35 -6.59 6.66
CA LEU A 105 14.59 -6.98 5.28
C LEU A 105 16.09 -7.00 4.94
N PRO A 106 16.50 -7.83 3.95
CA PRO A 106 17.84 -7.74 3.41
C PRO A 106 18.13 -6.35 2.83
N ARG A 107 19.40 -5.95 2.88
CA ARG A 107 19.84 -4.70 2.25
C ARG A 107 19.48 -4.69 0.75
N HIS A 108 19.08 -3.52 0.26
CA HIS A 108 18.68 -3.28 -1.13
C HIS A 108 17.46 -4.08 -1.63
N PHE A 109 16.77 -4.82 -0.74
CA PHE A 109 15.54 -5.53 -1.10
C PHE A 109 14.41 -4.55 -1.46
N VAL A 110 14.38 -3.39 -0.79
CA VAL A 110 13.52 -2.26 -1.13
C VAL A 110 14.37 -1.21 -1.86
N LYS A 111 14.11 -1.02 -3.16
CA LYS A 111 14.79 -0.01 -3.99
C LYS A 111 14.14 1.37 -3.85
N SER A 112 12.81 1.41 -3.82
CA SER A 112 12.10 2.68 -3.63
C SER A 112 10.73 2.54 -3.00
N ILE A 113 10.27 3.60 -2.33
CA ILE A 113 8.89 3.74 -1.84
C ILE A 113 8.25 5.00 -2.45
N THR A 114 7.04 4.86 -2.98
CA THR A 114 6.24 5.99 -3.49
C THR A 114 5.12 6.31 -2.51
N PHE A 115 5.11 7.53 -1.96
CA PHE A 115 4.10 8.02 -1.02
C PHE A 115 3.12 8.99 -1.71
N ASP A 116 2.03 9.35 -1.03
CA ASP A 116 1.34 10.60 -1.34
C ASP A 116 1.99 11.78 -0.61
N ASN A 117 1.53 13.00 -0.92
CA ASN A 117 1.94 14.22 -0.22
C ASN A 117 1.27 14.37 1.16
N GLY A 118 1.01 13.26 1.87
CA GLY A 118 0.52 13.24 3.24
C GLY A 118 1.57 13.69 4.24
N LYS A 119 1.19 14.52 5.22
CA LYS A 119 2.11 15.03 6.26
C LYS A 119 2.67 13.91 7.15
N GLU A 120 1.94 12.81 7.28
CA GLU A 120 2.39 11.60 7.99
C GLU A 120 3.66 10.96 7.38
N PHE A 121 4.09 11.40 6.20
CA PHE A 121 5.31 10.91 5.56
C PHE A 121 6.47 11.92 5.66
N ALA A 122 6.38 12.94 6.52
CA ALA A 122 7.40 14.01 6.61
C ALA A 122 8.82 13.49 6.96
N GLY A 123 8.94 12.45 7.79
CA GLY A 123 10.24 11.86 8.17
C GLY A 123 10.86 10.91 7.15
N TRP A 124 10.37 10.87 5.90
CA TRP A 124 10.85 9.98 4.84
C TRP A 124 12.38 10.03 4.61
N ARG A 125 13.03 11.17 4.87
CA ARG A 125 14.48 11.36 4.65
C ARG A 125 15.32 10.47 5.54
N GLU A 126 14.91 10.30 6.79
CA GLU A 126 15.64 9.48 7.75
C GLU A 126 15.63 8.02 7.33
N ILE A 127 14.45 7.52 6.93
CA ILE A 127 14.28 6.17 6.38
C ILE A 127 15.07 5.99 5.08
N ALA A 128 14.97 6.95 4.15
CA ALA A 128 15.68 6.89 2.87
C ALA A 128 17.19 6.75 3.07
N ASN A 129 17.77 7.57 3.96
CA ASN A 129 19.19 7.55 4.25
C ASN A 129 19.62 6.29 5.01
N LYS A 130 18.83 5.83 5.99
CA LYS A 130 19.16 4.67 6.83
C LYS A 130 19.19 3.37 6.04
N TYR A 131 18.27 3.21 5.09
CA TYR A 131 18.10 1.96 4.32
C TYR A 131 18.60 2.04 2.88
N ASP A 132 19.21 3.16 2.48
CA ASP A 132 19.71 3.42 1.13
C ASP A 132 18.63 3.15 0.06
N LEU A 133 17.46 3.75 0.26
CA LEU A 133 16.31 3.62 -0.64
C LEU A 133 15.89 4.97 -1.22
N HIS A 134 15.27 4.92 -2.39
CA HIS A 134 14.71 6.11 -3.02
C HIS A 134 13.27 6.35 -2.56
N THR A 135 12.88 7.61 -2.40
CA THR A 135 11.50 7.98 -2.08
C THR A 135 10.95 8.94 -3.11
N TYR A 136 9.71 8.70 -3.54
CA TYR A 136 9.01 9.54 -4.51
C TYR A 136 7.63 9.92 -3.99
N PHE A 137 7.12 11.05 -4.45
CA PHE A 137 5.82 11.57 -4.04
C PHE A 137 4.91 11.74 -5.24
N ALA A 138 3.71 11.17 -5.15
CA ALA A 138 2.65 11.38 -6.14
C ALA A 138 2.17 12.84 -6.13
N GLU A 139 1.70 13.30 -7.28
CA GLU A 139 1.17 14.65 -7.43
C GLU A 139 -0.10 14.83 -6.59
N VAL A 140 -0.29 16.06 -6.09
CA VAL A 140 -1.47 16.41 -5.30
C VAL A 140 -2.73 16.24 -6.15
N GLY A 141 -3.70 15.48 -5.65
CA GLY A 141 -4.96 15.23 -6.37
C GLY A 141 -4.83 14.25 -7.54
N ALA A 142 -3.74 13.47 -7.62
CA ALA A 142 -3.53 12.44 -8.65
C ALA A 142 -3.51 11.01 -8.06
N PRO A 143 -4.63 10.52 -7.47
CA PRO A 143 -4.71 9.19 -6.87
C PRO A 143 -4.35 8.05 -7.84
N ASN A 144 -4.66 8.23 -9.13
CA ASN A 144 -4.39 7.27 -10.19
C ASN A 144 -2.90 6.94 -10.36
N GLN A 145 -1.99 7.80 -9.89
CA GLN A 145 -0.56 7.55 -9.90
C GLN A 145 -0.12 6.46 -8.90
N ARG A 146 -1.02 6.03 -8.00
CA ARG A 146 -0.87 4.94 -7.03
C ARG A 146 -2.05 3.96 -7.09
N GLY A 147 -2.53 3.66 -8.30
CA GLY A 147 -3.74 2.86 -8.50
C GLY A 147 -3.69 1.45 -7.89
N LEU A 148 -2.50 0.89 -7.68
CA LEU A 148 -2.34 -0.41 -7.02
C LEU A 148 -2.70 -0.33 -5.53
N ASN A 149 -2.25 0.73 -4.85
CA ASN A 149 -2.63 0.99 -3.46
C ASN A 149 -4.11 1.23 -3.29
N GLU A 150 -4.74 2.03 -4.16
CA GLU A 150 -6.19 2.28 -4.07
C GLU A 150 -7.01 1.00 -4.13
N ASN A 151 -6.68 0.12 -5.07
CA ASN A 151 -7.33 -1.18 -5.21
C ASN A 151 -7.12 -2.04 -3.96
N ASN A 152 -5.88 -2.16 -3.49
CA ASN A 152 -5.53 -2.95 -2.32
C ASN A 152 -6.19 -2.43 -1.04
N ASN A 153 -6.24 -1.11 -0.83
CA ASN A 153 -6.93 -0.49 0.29
C ASN A 153 -8.43 -0.79 0.23
N GLY A 154 -9.05 -0.73 -0.95
CA GLY A 154 -10.45 -1.13 -1.14
C GLY A 154 -10.71 -2.59 -0.73
N LEU A 155 -9.77 -3.50 -1.03
CA LEU A 155 -9.85 -4.90 -0.65
C LEU A 155 -9.74 -5.11 0.86
N LEU A 156 -8.81 -4.41 1.52
CA LEU A 156 -8.69 -4.43 2.99
C LEU A 156 -9.96 -3.94 3.67
N ARG A 157 -10.58 -2.87 3.14
CA ARG A 157 -11.86 -2.36 3.65
C ARG A 157 -12.97 -3.40 3.61
N ARG A 158 -13.01 -4.19 2.54
CA ARG A 158 -14.03 -5.21 2.32
C ARG A 158 -13.82 -6.42 3.23
N ASP A 159 -12.56 -6.81 3.44
CA ASP A 159 -12.24 -8.10 4.04
C ASP A 159 -12.06 -8.01 5.58
N GLY A 160 -11.90 -6.81 6.16
CA GLY A 160 -11.93 -6.67 7.63
C GLY A 160 -11.66 -5.26 8.18
N LEU A 161 -10.95 -4.40 7.45
CA LEU A 161 -10.60 -3.05 7.89
C LEU A 161 -11.69 -2.02 7.58
N SER A 162 -12.93 -2.31 7.96
CA SER A 162 -14.09 -1.46 7.68
C SER A 162 -13.92 -0.01 8.17
N LYS A 163 -14.49 0.97 7.45
CA LYS A 163 -14.52 2.38 7.88
C LYS A 163 -15.29 2.61 9.19
N LYS A 164 -15.99 1.59 9.70
CA LYS A 164 -16.74 1.64 10.98
C LYS A 164 -15.93 1.17 12.18
N LEU A 165 -14.76 0.58 11.97
CA LEU A 165 -13.92 0.05 13.04
C LEU A 165 -12.96 1.14 13.53
N ASP A 166 -12.80 1.27 14.85
CA ASP A 166 -11.77 2.15 15.45
C ASP A 166 -10.42 1.43 15.35
N PHE A 167 -9.41 2.10 14.79
CA PHE A 167 -8.09 1.49 14.57
C PHE A 167 -7.08 1.80 15.66
N ARG A 168 -7.44 2.58 16.69
CA ARG A 168 -6.52 2.86 17.81
C ARG A 168 -6.16 1.60 18.59
N ASP A 169 -7.11 0.66 18.71
CA ASP A 169 -6.95 -0.60 19.42
C ASP A 169 -7.05 -1.80 18.45
N LEU A 170 -6.64 -1.61 17.19
CA LEU A 170 -6.71 -2.67 16.19
C LEU A 170 -5.76 -3.81 16.58
N PRO A 171 -6.21 -5.08 16.68
CA PRO A 171 -5.32 -6.18 16.99
C PRO A 171 -4.36 -6.50 15.83
N ASP A 172 -3.07 -6.66 16.12
CA ASP A 172 -2.06 -7.05 15.13
C ASP A 172 -2.35 -8.42 14.48
N GLU A 173 -3.00 -9.32 15.22
CA GLU A 173 -3.42 -10.62 14.72
C GLU A 173 -4.41 -10.46 13.56
N LEU A 174 -5.38 -9.55 13.67
CA LEU A 174 -6.35 -9.29 12.60
C LEU A 174 -5.64 -8.75 11.35
N VAL A 175 -4.68 -7.83 11.54
CA VAL A 175 -3.89 -7.27 10.44
C VAL A 175 -3.09 -8.37 9.73
N THR A 176 -2.42 -9.21 10.51
CA THR A 176 -1.64 -10.36 10.01
C THR A 176 -2.50 -11.35 9.25
N GLN A 177 -3.65 -11.74 9.80
CA GLN A 177 -4.59 -12.67 9.17
C GLN A 177 -5.12 -12.12 7.83
N LEU A 178 -5.48 -10.84 7.79
CA LEU A 178 -5.94 -10.19 6.55
C LEU A 178 -4.83 -10.15 5.51
N MET A 179 -3.62 -9.73 5.89
CA MET A 179 -2.46 -9.71 5.02
C MET A 179 -2.16 -11.10 4.44
N HIS A 180 -2.06 -12.10 5.31
CA HIS A 180 -1.80 -13.49 4.92
C HIS A 180 -2.86 -14.01 3.95
N ARG A 181 -4.15 -13.81 4.26
CA ARG A 181 -5.25 -14.21 3.39
C ARG A 181 -5.14 -13.56 2.00
N ARG A 182 -4.92 -12.24 1.93
CA ARG A 182 -4.85 -11.52 0.64
C ARG A 182 -3.64 -11.92 -0.20
N ASN A 183 -2.51 -12.19 0.44
CA ASN A 183 -1.27 -12.56 -0.24
C ASN A 183 -1.26 -14.03 -0.70
N ASN A 184 -2.19 -14.86 -0.22
CA ASN A 184 -2.38 -16.25 -0.65
C ASN A 184 -3.53 -16.43 -1.66
N ILE A 185 -4.14 -15.35 -2.17
CA ILE A 185 -5.16 -15.45 -3.23
C ILE A 185 -4.49 -15.34 -4.61
N PRO A 186 -4.63 -16.36 -5.48
CA PRO A 186 -4.16 -16.32 -6.87
C PRO A 186 -4.65 -15.09 -7.64
N ARG A 187 -3.77 -14.46 -8.42
CA ARG A 187 -4.13 -13.31 -9.26
C ARG A 187 -3.91 -13.63 -10.73
N LYS A 188 -4.92 -13.41 -11.57
CA LYS A 188 -4.81 -13.56 -13.04
C LYS A 188 -3.63 -12.77 -13.61
N SER A 189 -3.37 -11.58 -13.08
CA SER A 189 -2.25 -10.72 -13.50
C SER A 189 -0.86 -11.26 -13.14
N LEU A 190 -0.79 -12.32 -12.34
CA LEU A 190 0.43 -13.03 -11.94
C LEU A 190 0.42 -14.45 -12.50
N ASN A 191 -0.27 -14.67 -13.63
CA ASN A 191 -0.47 -16.00 -14.22
C ASN A 191 -1.04 -17.01 -13.22
N TYR A 192 -1.98 -16.56 -12.38
CA TYR A 192 -2.62 -17.36 -11.33
C TYR A 192 -1.69 -17.85 -10.22
N ARG A 193 -0.49 -17.28 -10.09
CA ARG A 193 0.32 -17.40 -8.87
C ARG A 193 -0.20 -16.46 -7.77
N THR A 194 0.11 -16.77 -6.53
CA THR A 194 -0.19 -15.90 -5.39
C THR A 194 0.85 -14.78 -5.29
N PRO A 195 0.49 -13.60 -4.75
CA PRO A 195 1.46 -12.56 -4.45
C PRO A 195 2.63 -13.03 -3.60
N LEU A 196 2.37 -13.90 -2.61
CA LEU A 196 3.40 -14.45 -1.74
C LEU A 196 4.38 -15.34 -2.52
N GLU A 197 3.89 -16.23 -3.39
CA GLU A 197 4.75 -17.07 -4.23
C GLU A 197 5.68 -16.25 -5.13
N VAL A 198 5.16 -15.20 -5.76
CA VAL A 198 5.97 -14.33 -6.63
C VAL A 198 6.97 -13.54 -5.80
N PHE A 199 6.54 -12.98 -4.66
CA PHE A 199 7.43 -12.25 -3.76
C PHE A 199 8.59 -13.11 -3.26
N LEU A 200 8.32 -14.33 -2.79
CA LEU A 200 9.34 -15.25 -2.33
C LEU A 200 10.30 -15.70 -3.43
N SER A 201 9.86 -15.75 -4.70
CA SER A 201 10.77 -16.03 -5.82
C SER A 201 11.81 -14.95 -6.10
N HIS A 202 11.64 -13.75 -5.52
CA HIS A 202 12.62 -12.66 -5.56
C HIS A 202 13.50 -12.61 -4.31
N VAL A 203 13.22 -13.45 -3.30
CA VAL A 203 14.08 -13.62 -2.13
C VAL A 203 15.08 -14.73 -2.44
N THR A 204 16.38 -14.42 -2.43
CA THR A 204 17.43 -15.43 -2.65
C THR A 204 17.63 -16.30 -1.41
N GLU A 205 18.17 -17.51 -1.56
CA GLU A 205 18.50 -18.38 -0.42
C GLU A 205 19.53 -17.73 0.54
N GLU A 206 20.49 -16.95 0.03
CA GLU A 206 21.41 -16.14 0.85
C GLU A 206 20.69 -15.10 1.72
N GLN A 207 19.54 -14.59 1.26
CA GLN A 207 18.71 -13.64 1.99
C GLN A 207 17.75 -14.30 3.00
N LEU A 208 17.55 -15.62 2.91
CA LEU A 208 16.78 -16.42 3.86
C LEU A 208 17.64 -16.98 5.01
N SER A 209 18.97 -17.04 4.82
CA SER A 209 19.93 -17.52 5.82
C SER A 209 19.86 -16.85 7.21
N PRO A 210 19.49 -15.57 7.38
CA PRO A 210 19.39 -14.97 8.71
C PRO A 210 18.10 -15.31 9.48
N PHE A 211 17.15 -16.01 8.84
CA PHE A 211 15.82 -16.31 9.38
C PHE A 211 15.61 -17.78 9.75
N PHE A 212 16.58 -18.63 9.45
CA PHE A 212 16.71 -20.02 9.91
C PHE A 212 17.97 -20.15 10.76
#